data_AF-A0A3N5MWZ4-F1
#
_entry.id   AF-A0A3N5MWZ4-F1
#
_cell.length_a   1.000
_cell.length_b   1.000
_cell.length_c   1.000
_cell.angle_alpha   90.00
_cell.angle_beta   90.00
_cell.angle_gamma   90.00
#
_symmetry.space_group_name_H-M   'P 1'
#
loop_
_entity.id
_entity.type
_entity.pdbx_description
1 polymer ?
#
loop_
_entity_poly.entity_id
_entity_poly.type
_entity_poly.pdbx_seq_one_letter_code
_entity_poly.pdbx_strand_id
1 'polypeptide(L)'
;MSTIRVLCSVVVLTPLAAAAQGAANYPDRPVRLIVSSAAGGGQDIVARTFAARLNEQVGQSFVVDNRGGGGGSVGAEIARQAPPDGYTMVLMSASAVIHPLLYKSRYDILRDFIPLSQITQQPYVLVVHPSVPAKTVQELIAH
;
A
#
# COMPACT_ATOMS: atom_id res chain seq x y z
N MET A 1 -3.39 -69.30 -29.24
CA MET A 1 -4.08 -67.99 -29.15
C MET A 1 -4.63 -67.90 -27.75
N SER A 2 -4.26 -67.01 -26.82
CA SER A 2 -3.58 -65.72 -26.85
C SER A 2 -2.86 -65.54 -25.50
N THR A 3 -1.65 -64.97 -25.52
CA THR A 3 -0.78 -64.71 -24.37
C THR A 3 -1.23 -63.47 -23.60
N ILE A 4 -1.42 -63.58 -22.28
CA ILE A 4 -1.70 -62.45 -21.39
C ILE A 4 -0.40 -61.66 -21.18
N ARG A 5 -0.34 -60.44 -21.74
CA ARG A 5 0.71 -59.47 -21.46
C ARG A 5 0.25 -58.58 -20.30
N VAL A 6 0.87 -58.74 -19.14
CA VAL A 6 0.76 -57.82 -18.01
C VAL A 6 1.55 -56.56 -18.37
N LEU A 7 0.84 -55.45 -18.62
CA LEU A 7 1.45 -54.16 -18.92
C LEU A 7 1.62 -53.40 -17.59
N CYS A 8 2.85 -53.37 -17.06
CA CYS A 8 3.23 -52.49 -15.95
C CYS A 8 2.98 -51.03 -16.36
N SER A 9 1.93 -50.42 -15.83
CA SER A 9 1.68 -48.99 -15.98
C SER A 9 2.63 -48.25 -15.03
N VAL A 10 3.71 -47.71 -15.57
CA VAL A 10 4.58 -46.76 -14.86
C VAL A 10 3.79 -45.48 -14.67
N VAL A 11 3.30 -45.25 -13.44
CA VAL A 11 2.78 -43.95 -13.02
C VAL A 11 3.97 -43.00 -12.98
N VAL A 12 4.11 -42.18 -14.02
CA VAL A 12 5.04 -41.04 -14.01
C VAL A 12 4.47 -40.03 -13.02
N LEU A 13 4.96 -40.07 -11.78
CA LEU A 13 4.82 -38.96 -10.83
C LEU A 13 5.57 -37.77 -11.42
N THR A 14 4.88 -36.91 -12.17
CA THR A 14 5.37 -35.57 -12.45
C THR A 14 5.48 -34.82 -11.13
N PRO A 15 6.67 -34.40 -10.68
CA PRO A 15 6.80 -33.63 -9.45
C PRO A 15 6.20 -32.25 -9.71
N LEU A 16 4.98 -32.04 -9.23
CA LEU A 16 4.32 -30.73 -9.16
C LEU A 16 4.92 -29.89 -8.01
N ALA A 17 6.25 -29.88 -7.89
CA ALA A 17 7.01 -29.29 -6.78
C ALA A 17 8.03 -28.24 -7.24
N ALA A 18 7.78 -27.59 -8.40
CA ALA A 18 8.66 -26.58 -8.98
C ALA A 18 7.96 -25.25 -9.29
N ALA A 19 6.86 -24.93 -8.59
CA ALA A 19 6.22 -23.61 -8.65
C ALA A 19 6.42 -22.78 -7.37
N ALA A 20 7.48 -23.06 -6.60
CA ALA A 20 7.85 -22.30 -5.40
C ALA A 20 9.11 -21.43 -5.60
N GLN A 21 9.72 -21.43 -6.79
CA GLN A 21 10.84 -20.56 -7.16
C GLN A 21 10.33 -19.18 -7.64
N GLY A 22 9.59 -18.47 -6.79
CA GLY A 22 9.02 -17.14 -7.14
C GLY A 22 9.45 -15.98 -6.24
N ALA A 23 10.29 -16.21 -5.22
CA ALA A 23 10.56 -15.23 -4.16
C ALA A 23 12.05 -14.97 -3.88
N ALA A 24 12.98 -15.53 -4.66
CA ALA A 24 14.39 -15.54 -4.25
C ALA A 24 15.05 -14.14 -4.25
N ASN A 25 14.57 -13.17 -5.04
CA ASN A 25 15.23 -11.86 -5.20
C ASN A 25 14.27 -10.66 -5.26
N TYR A 26 13.07 -10.73 -4.67
CA TYR A 26 12.22 -9.54 -4.58
C TYR A 26 12.73 -8.59 -3.48
N PRO A 27 12.79 -7.27 -3.74
CA PRO A 27 12.70 -6.60 -5.03
C PRO A 27 14.03 -6.66 -5.81
N ASP A 28 13.96 -6.73 -7.14
CA ASP A 28 15.11 -6.72 -8.07
C ASP A 28 15.22 -5.45 -8.92
N ARG A 29 14.26 -4.54 -8.77
CA ARG A 29 14.16 -3.25 -9.45
C ARG A 29 13.45 -2.26 -8.51
N PRO A 30 13.47 -0.95 -8.81
CA PRO A 30 12.82 0.05 -7.98
C PRO A 30 11.33 -0.23 -7.74
N VAL A 31 10.89 -0.03 -6.50
CA VAL A 31 9.49 -0.14 -6.07
C VAL A 31 8.88 1.26 -6.03
N ARG A 32 7.72 1.44 -6.65
CA ARG A 32 6.97 2.69 -6.60
C ARG A 32 6.14 2.74 -5.31
N LEU A 33 6.37 3.76 -4.49
CA LEU A 33 5.60 4.03 -3.28
C LEU A 33 4.67 5.23 -3.53
N ILE A 34 3.40 4.95 -3.81
CA ILE A 34 2.37 5.97 -4.01
C ILE A 34 2.00 6.58 -2.66
N VAL A 35 2.05 7.90 -2.57
CA VAL A 35 1.57 8.65 -1.40
C VAL A 35 0.28 9.38 -1.78
N SER A 36 -0.80 9.09 -1.06
CA SER A 36 -2.16 9.59 -1.33
C SER A 36 -2.40 11.05 -0.90
N SER A 37 -1.37 11.89 -0.87
CA SER A 37 -1.42 13.32 -0.52
C SER A 37 -0.39 14.13 -1.29
N ALA A 38 -0.50 15.46 -1.20
CA ALA A 38 0.45 16.38 -1.84
C ALA A 38 1.87 16.27 -1.24
N ALA A 39 2.88 16.56 -2.05
CA ALA A 39 4.27 16.64 -1.61
C ALA A 39 4.45 17.69 -0.51
N GLY A 40 5.35 17.43 0.44
CA GLY A 40 5.61 18.29 1.59
C GLY A 40 4.61 18.17 2.75
N GLY A 41 3.53 17.40 2.60
CA GLY A 41 2.60 17.08 3.70
C GLY A 41 3.14 16.05 4.69
N GLY A 42 2.47 15.87 5.82
CA GLY A 42 2.90 14.94 6.89
C GLY A 42 3.11 13.49 6.41
N GLN A 43 2.25 12.99 5.52
CA GLN A 43 2.43 11.65 4.94
C GLN A 43 3.64 11.55 4.00
N ASP A 44 3.96 12.60 3.24
CA ASP A 44 5.11 12.62 2.34
C ASP A 44 6.42 12.55 3.14
N ILE A 45 6.48 13.28 4.25
CA ILE A 45 7.61 13.21 5.18
C ILE A 45 7.81 11.77 5.68
N VAL A 46 6.75 11.14 6.18
CA VAL A 46 6.79 9.75 6.66
C VAL A 46 7.24 8.81 5.54
N ALA A 47 6.67 8.93 4.34
CA ALA A 47 6.99 8.07 3.20
C ALA A 47 8.46 8.19 2.80
N ARG A 48 9.01 9.40 2.73
CA ARG A 48 10.42 9.63 2.37
C ARG A 48 11.38 9.10 3.45
N THR A 49 11.05 9.31 4.73
CA THR A 49 11.84 8.74 5.83
C THR A 49 11.83 7.21 5.80
N PHE A 50 10.65 6.61 5.57
CA PHE A 50 10.51 5.17 5.50
C PHE A 50 11.21 4.57 4.28
N ALA A 51 11.03 5.17 3.09
CA ALA A 51 11.69 4.76 1.86
C ALA A 51 13.22 4.80 1.98
N ALA A 52 13.80 5.84 2.60
CA ALA A 52 15.24 5.90 2.84
C ALA A 52 15.74 4.69 3.64
N ARG A 53 15.03 4.29 4.71
CA ARG A 53 15.40 3.11 5.51
C ARG A 53 15.19 1.79 4.78
N LEU A 54 14.14 1.67 3.98
CA LEU A 54 13.95 0.50 3.14
C LEU A 54 15.07 0.36 2.10
N ASN A 55 15.51 1.47 1.50
CA ASN A 55 16.63 1.45 0.55
C ASN A 55 17.91 0.90 1.18
N GLU A 56 18.22 1.33 2.42
CA GLU A 56 19.38 0.85 3.18
C GLU A 56 19.28 -0.65 3.51
N GLN A 57 18.10 -1.14 3.88
CA GLN A 57 17.92 -2.53 4.32
C GLN A 57 17.78 -3.52 3.17
N VAL A 58 17.12 -3.11 2.09
CA VAL A 58 16.71 -4.00 0.99
C VAL A 58 17.66 -3.88 -0.21
N GLY A 59 18.42 -2.78 -0.32
CA GLY A 59 19.36 -2.57 -1.42
C GLY A 59 18.70 -2.20 -2.75
N GLN A 60 17.39 -1.89 -2.74
CA GLN A 60 16.65 -1.38 -3.91
C GLN A 60 15.97 -0.05 -3.58
N SER A 61 15.72 0.76 -4.61
CA SER A 61 15.08 2.06 -4.44
C SER A 61 13.56 1.94 -4.28
N PHE A 62 13.03 2.55 -3.22
CA PHE A 62 11.62 2.84 -3.01
C PHE A 62 11.36 4.30 -3.41
N VAL A 63 10.75 4.50 -4.57
CA VAL A 63 10.56 5.82 -5.19
C VAL A 63 9.21 6.39 -4.75
N VAL A 64 9.26 7.51 -4.02
CA VAL A 64 8.07 8.22 -3.55
C VAL A 64 7.38 8.96 -4.71
N ASP A 65 6.11 8.66 -4.94
CA ASP A 65 5.26 9.27 -5.98
C ASP A 65 3.98 9.86 -5.34
N ASN A 66 3.91 11.19 -5.24
CA ASN A 66 2.78 11.89 -4.64
C ASN A 66 1.60 11.99 -5.61
N ARG A 67 0.48 11.36 -5.26
CA ARG A 67 -0.79 11.36 -6.02
C ARG A 67 -1.94 11.81 -5.12
N GLY A 68 -1.97 13.12 -4.86
CA GLY A 68 -3.03 13.77 -4.09
C GLY A 68 -4.34 13.92 -4.87
N GLY A 69 -5.41 14.30 -4.15
CA GLY A 69 -6.75 14.54 -4.69
C GLY A 69 -7.83 13.66 -4.05
N GLY A 70 -9.06 14.18 -3.97
CA GLY A 70 -10.22 13.42 -3.49
C GLY A 70 -10.08 12.83 -2.07
N GLY A 71 -9.39 13.53 -1.16
CA GLY A 71 -9.13 12.98 0.18
C GLY A 71 -8.21 11.75 0.21
N GLY A 72 -7.45 11.52 -0.87
CA GLY A 72 -6.54 10.38 -1.04
C GLY A 72 -7.08 9.27 -1.94
N SER A 73 -8.34 9.38 -2.39
CA SER A 73 -8.95 8.38 -3.27
C SER A 73 -8.29 8.27 -4.64
N VAL A 74 -7.73 9.34 -5.18
CA VAL A 74 -7.01 9.34 -6.47
C VAL A 74 -5.77 8.44 -6.39
N GLY A 75 -4.95 8.60 -5.35
CA GLY A 75 -3.78 7.75 -5.15
C GLY A 75 -4.14 6.28 -4.92
N ALA A 76 -5.22 6.02 -4.17
CA ALA A 76 -5.74 4.68 -3.97
C ALA A 76 -6.24 4.03 -5.28
N GLU A 77 -7.00 4.77 -6.11
CA GLU A 77 -7.46 4.25 -7.40
C GLU A 77 -6.30 3.92 -8.35
N ILE A 78 -5.27 4.78 -8.40
CA ILE A 78 -4.07 4.51 -9.20
C ILE A 78 -3.36 3.24 -8.71
N ALA A 79 -3.23 3.07 -7.39
CA ALA A 79 -2.63 1.88 -6.79
C ALA A 79 -3.47 0.61 -7.10
N ARG A 80 -4.79 0.71 -7.05
CA ARG A 80 -5.72 -0.38 -7.38
C ARG A 80 -5.55 -0.90 -8.82
N GLN A 81 -5.17 -0.01 -9.74
CA GLN A 81 -4.99 -0.34 -11.16
C GLN A 81 -3.60 -0.90 -11.46
N ALA A 82 -2.67 -0.87 -10.50
CA ALA A 82 -1.32 -1.37 -10.70
C ALA A 82 -1.30 -2.91 -10.79
N PRO A 83 -0.32 -3.48 -11.52
CA PRO A 83 -0.08 -4.92 -11.47
C PRO A 83 0.12 -5.40 -10.03
N PRO A 84 -0.48 -6.53 -9.62
CA PRO A 84 -0.33 -7.08 -8.27
C PRO A 84 0.99 -7.86 -8.11
N ASP A 85 2.11 -7.23 -8.48
CA ASP A 85 3.44 -7.84 -8.53
C ASP A 85 4.39 -7.35 -7.41
N GLY A 86 3.89 -6.51 -6.50
CA GLY A 86 4.64 -5.94 -5.38
C GLY A 86 5.40 -4.64 -5.70
N TYR A 87 5.61 -4.31 -6.98
CA TYR A 87 6.40 -3.12 -7.36
C TYR A 87 5.62 -1.81 -7.30
N THR A 88 4.33 -1.86 -6.96
CA THR A 88 3.55 -0.69 -6.57
C THR A 88 2.96 -0.90 -5.19
N MET A 89 3.35 -0.04 -4.27
CA MET A 89 2.80 0.05 -2.93
C MET A 89 2.07 1.38 -2.76
N VAL A 90 1.12 1.43 -1.83
CA VAL A 90 0.40 2.66 -1.51
C VAL A 90 0.44 2.94 -0.01
N LEU A 91 0.82 4.16 0.34
CA LEU A 91 0.68 4.69 1.69
C LEU A 91 -0.67 5.42 1.79
N MET A 92 -1.54 4.88 2.63
CA MET A 92 -2.89 5.40 2.87
C MET A 92 -2.97 6.05 4.25
N SER A 93 -3.85 7.04 4.40
CA SER A 93 -4.28 7.56 5.70
C SER A 93 -5.73 7.16 5.97
N ALA A 94 -6.22 7.43 7.17
CA ALA A 94 -7.63 7.30 7.52
C ALA A 94 -8.54 7.98 6.49
N SER A 95 -8.13 9.13 5.92
CA SER A 95 -8.92 9.85 4.91
C SER A 95 -9.22 9.00 3.67
N ALA A 96 -8.26 8.22 3.17
CA ALA A 96 -8.45 7.36 2.00
C ALA A 96 -9.32 6.12 2.32
N VAL A 97 -9.44 5.75 3.60
CA VAL A 97 -10.33 4.67 4.07
C VAL A 97 -11.74 5.20 4.34
N ILE A 98 -11.87 6.42 4.84
CA ILE A 98 -13.15 7.09 5.12
C ILE A 98 -13.82 7.53 3.82
N HIS A 99 -13.06 7.95 2.81
CA HIS A 99 -13.62 8.50 1.57
C HIS A 99 -14.64 7.57 0.88
N PRO A 100 -14.39 6.25 0.69
CA PRO A 100 -15.37 5.31 0.15
C PRO A 100 -16.66 5.14 0.96
N LEU A 101 -16.64 5.49 2.26
CA LEU A 101 -17.83 5.44 3.12
C LEU A 101 -18.74 6.64 2.91
N LEU A 102 -18.19 7.75 2.38
CA LEU A 102 -18.91 9.01 2.18
C LEU A 102 -19.24 9.29 0.72
N TYR A 103 -18.45 8.76 -0.21
CA TYR A 103 -18.56 9.01 -1.64
C TYR A 103 -18.50 7.71 -2.44
N LYS A 104 -19.11 7.71 -3.62
CA LYS A 104 -19.01 6.57 -4.55
C LYS A 104 -17.54 6.34 -4.93
N SER A 105 -16.99 5.23 -4.48
CA SER A 105 -15.60 4.85 -4.73
C SER A 105 -15.45 3.93 -5.93
N ARG A 106 -14.27 3.96 -6.54
CA ARG A 106 -13.82 3.03 -7.59
C ARG A 106 -12.90 1.94 -7.07
N TYR A 107 -12.74 1.86 -5.74
CA TYR A 107 -12.00 0.82 -5.05
C TYR A 107 -12.72 0.42 -3.76
N ASP A 108 -12.47 -0.81 -3.35
CA ASP A 108 -12.85 -1.38 -2.06
C ASP A 108 -11.55 -1.68 -1.29
N ILE A 109 -11.40 -1.12 -0.09
CA ILE A 109 -10.18 -1.26 0.70
C ILE A 109 -9.92 -2.72 1.09
N LEU A 110 -10.96 -3.47 1.43
CA LEU A 110 -10.84 -4.83 1.95
C LEU A 110 -10.63 -5.85 0.82
N ARG A 111 -11.21 -5.60 -0.35
CA ARG A 111 -11.11 -6.50 -1.51
C ARG A 111 -9.89 -6.21 -2.37
N ASP A 112 -9.55 -4.94 -2.58
CA ASP A 112 -8.60 -4.56 -3.64
C ASP A 112 -7.16 -4.34 -3.14
N PHE A 113 -6.91 -4.38 -1.83
CA PHE A 113 -5.59 -4.13 -1.24
C PHE A 113 -5.18 -5.21 -0.25
N ILE A 114 -3.88 -5.52 -0.23
CA ILE A 114 -3.26 -6.37 0.79
C ILE A 114 -2.68 -5.46 1.87
N PRO A 115 -3.14 -5.53 3.13
CA PRO A 115 -2.58 -4.75 4.21
C PRO A 115 -1.17 -5.27 4.55
N LEU A 116 -0.18 -4.37 4.56
CA LEU A 116 1.20 -4.72 4.88
C LEU A 116 1.53 -4.42 6.34
N SER A 117 1.50 -3.16 6.73
CA SER A 117 1.81 -2.74 8.10
C SER A 117 1.35 -1.30 8.36
N GLN A 118 1.04 -0.99 9.62
CA GLN A 118 0.89 0.38 10.08
C GLN A 118 2.27 0.93 10.47
N ILE A 119 2.78 1.89 9.69
CA ILE A 119 4.13 2.44 9.93
C ILE A 119 4.16 3.64 10.90
N THR A 120 3.03 4.34 11.07
CA THR A 120 2.91 5.47 12.01
C THR A 120 1.48 5.58 12.54
N GLN A 121 1.36 6.22 13.71
CA GLN A 121 0.10 6.68 14.27
C GLN A 121 0.30 8.14 14.70
N GLN A 122 -0.59 9.04 14.28
CA GLN A 122 -0.46 10.47 14.54
C GLN A 122 -1.75 11.00 15.18
N PRO A 123 -1.66 11.73 16.31
CA PRO A 123 -2.81 12.43 16.86
C PRO A 123 -3.16 13.65 15.99
N TYR A 124 -4.44 14.01 15.95
CA TYR A 124 -4.87 15.29 15.39
C TYR A 124 -4.67 16.40 16.43
N VAL A 125 -4.26 17.59 15.95
CA VAL A 125 -4.07 18.78 16.79
C VAL A 125 -5.02 19.86 16.31
N LEU A 126 -5.75 20.46 17.24
CA LEU A 126 -6.56 21.65 17.00
C LEU A 126 -5.66 22.89 17.02
N VAL A 127 -5.62 23.61 15.91
CA VAL A 127 -4.79 24.82 15.74
C VAL A 127 -5.68 25.94 15.23
N VAL A 128 -5.51 27.15 15.77
CA VAL A 128 -6.20 28.36 15.33
C VAL A 128 -5.19 29.32 14.71
N HIS A 129 -5.65 30.16 13.79
CA HIS A 129 -4.83 31.27 13.29
C HIS A 129 -4.51 32.24 14.45
N PRO A 130 -3.31 32.85 14.52
CA PRO A 130 -2.95 33.75 15.63
C PRO A 130 -3.90 34.93 15.87
N SER A 131 -4.73 35.29 14.89
CA SER A 131 -5.76 36.34 15.03
C SER A 131 -7.03 35.87 15.73
N VAL A 132 -7.22 34.58 15.96
CA VAL A 132 -8.37 34.06 16.69
C VAL A 132 -8.11 34.28 18.18
N PRO A 133 -8.95 35.04 18.91
CA PRO A 133 -8.72 35.39 20.31
C PRO A 133 -9.06 34.25 21.28
N ALA A 134 -8.76 33.01 20.91
CA ALA A 134 -8.94 31.83 21.74
C ALA A 134 -7.59 31.20 22.09
N LYS A 135 -7.30 31.11 23.38
CA LYS A 135 -6.11 30.46 23.95
C LYS A 135 -6.43 29.10 24.55
N THR A 136 -7.70 28.79 24.75
CA THR A 136 -8.20 27.51 25.26
C THR A 136 -9.28 26.95 24.36
N VAL A 137 -9.55 25.64 24.48
CA VAL A 137 -10.64 25.00 23.73
C VAL A 137 -12.00 25.57 24.17
N GLN A 138 -12.16 25.89 25.46
CA GLN A 138 -13.35 26.53 26.01
C GLN A 138 -13.58 27.91 25.38
N GLU A 139 -12.53 28.74 25.28
CA GLU A 139 -12.60 30.04 24.59
C GLU A 139 -12.93 29.87 23.10
N LEU A 140 -12.40 28.84 22.44
CA LEU A 140 -12.72 28.56 21.03
C LEU A 140 -14.19 28.15 20.84
N ILE A 141 -14.75 27.35 21.76
CA ILE A 141 -16.16 26.91 21.70
C ILE A 141 -17.12 28.07 21.97
N ALA A 142 -16.73 29.02 22.83
CA ALA A 142 -17.56 30.15 23.21
C ALA A 142 -17.64 31.25 22.13
N HIS A 143 -16.81 31.16 21.07
CA HIS A 143 -16.80 32.05 19.91
C HIS A 143 -17.52 31.45 18.71
#